data_AF-A0A1A9VK86-F1
#
_entry.id   AF-A0A1A9VK86-F1
#
_cell.length_a   1.000
_cell.length_b   1.000
_cell.length_c   1.000
_cell.angle_alpha   90.00
_cell.angle_beta   90.00
_cell.angle_gamma   90.00
#
_symmetry.space_group_name_H-M   'P 1'
#
loop_
_entity.id
_entity.type
_entity.pdbx_description
1 polymer ?
#
loop_
_entity_poly.entity_id
_entity_poly.type
_entity_poly.pdbx_seq_one_letter_code
_entity_poly.pdbx_strand_id
1 'polypeptide(L)'
;MKKAVFILKRELKWIPFIGLHLIALKMIFINRSDGISSMRHIIKLAKMRIKENRNIIIFPEGTRTTINQNIKYQPGIAALYSVLSVPVLPVALNTGLFWPKSILSLRKNPGKAVIEILPPIYPGLNKNEFLQNLEKIIEERSSRLTIEKTDIAN
;
A
#
# COMPACT_ATOMS: atom_id res chain seq x y z
N MET A 1 20.25 -6.11 4.30
CA MET A 1 19.05 -5.31 3.97
C MET A 1 17.80 -6.10 4.34
N LYS A 2 16.81 -5.50 5.03
CA LYS A 2 15.54 -6.19 5.33
C LYS A 2 14.78 -6.47 4.02
N LYS A 3 14.29 -7.69 3.84
CA LYS A 3 13.55 -8.07 2.63
C LYS A 3 12.12 -7.54 2.72
N ALA A 4 11.60 -6.98 1.63
CA ALA A 4 10.21 -6.55 1.54
C ALA A 4 9.24 -7.74 1.42
N VAL A 5 8.03 -7.56 1.91
CA VAL A 5 6.88 -8.47 1.79
C VAL A 5 5.68 -7.66 1.35
N PHE A 6 5.11 -8.00 0.21
CA PHE A 6 3.87 -7.39 -0.24
C PHE A 6 2.66 -8.22 0.19
N ILE A 7 1.56 -7.52 0.47
CA ILE A 7 0.23 -8.12 0.58
C ILE A 7 -0.43 -8.10 -0.80
N LEU A 8 -0.66 -9.27 -1.37
CA LEU A 8 -1.03 -9.48 -2.77
C LEU A 8 -2.35 -10.23 -2.92
N LYS A 9 -3.04 -10.03 -4.05
CA LYS A 9 -4.25 -10.80 -4.39
C LYS A 9 -3.92 -12.30 -4.50
N ARG A 10 -4.76 -13.17 -3.95
CA ARG A 10 -4.59 -14.64 -4.00
C ARG A 10 -4.42 -15.16 -5.44
N GLU A 11 -5.11 -14.55 -6.38
CA GLU A 11 -5.15 -14.93 -7.79
C GLU A 11 -3.79 -14.80 -8.47
N LEU A 12 -2.91 -13.92 -7.98
CA LEU A 12 -1.55 -13.77 -8.51
C LEU A 12 -0.69 -15.03 -8.31
N LYS A 13 -1.11 -15.94 -7.42
CA LYS A 13 -0.46 -17.23 -7.21
C LYS A 13 -0.56 -18.14 -8.45
N TRP A 14 -1.61 -17.99 -9.26
CA TRP A 14 -1.89 -18.88 -10.38
C TRP A 14 -1.27 -18.44 -11.70
N ILE A 15 -0.65 -17.27 -11.74
CA ILE A 15 0.03 -16.78 -12.94
C ILE A 15 1.34 -17.58 -13.11
N PRO A 16 1.57 -18.25 -14.26
CA PRO A 16 2.79 -19.03 -14.48
C PRO A 16 4.03 -18.13 -14.39
N PHE A 17 5.12 -18.68 -13.86
CA PHE A 17 6.41 -18.00 -13.53
C PHE A 17 6.32 -16.92 -12.44
N ILE A 18 5.41 -15.96 -12.56
CA ILE A 18 5.21 -14.90 -11.58
C ILE A 18 4.74 -15.48 -10.24
N GLY A 19 3.72 -16.34 -10.25
CA GLY A 19 3.18 -16.96 -9.04
C GLY A 19 4.24 -17.77 -8.28
N LEU A 20 5.04 -18.56 -8.99
CA LEU A 20 6.17 -19.32 -8.41
C LEU A 20 7.17 -18.40 -7.74
N HIS A 21 7.55 -17.30 -8.39
CA HIS A 21 8.48 -16.33 -7.82
C HIS A 21 7.89 -15.63 -6.58
N LEU A 22 6.61 -15.24 -6.62
CA LEU A 22 5.93 -14.62 -5.47
C LEU A 22 5.80 -15.57 -4.27
N ILE A 23 5.59 -16.86 -4.52
CA ILE A 23 5.60 -17.90 -3.48
C ILE A 23 7.01 -18.08 -2.91
N ALA A 24 8.03 -18.18 -3.76
CA ALA A 24 9.43 -18.33 -3.36
C ALA A 24 9.94 -17.13 -2.54
N LEU A 25 9.51 -15.91 -2.90
CA LEU A 25 9.77 -14.70 -2.15
C LEU A 25 9.01 -14.64 -0.81
N LYS A 26 8.19 -15.65 -0.50
CA LYS A 26 7.33 -15.71 0.69
C LYS A 26 6.57 -14.39 0.80
N MET A 27 5.68 -14.09 -0.14
CA MET A 27 4.75 -12.95 -0.03
C MET A 27 3.51 -13.30 0.82
N ILE A 28 2.64 -12.35 1.11
CA ILE A 28 1.37 -12.60 1.82
C ILE A 28 0.24 -12.52 0.80
N PHE A 29 -0.53 -13.60 0.65
CA PHE A 29 -1.65 -13.64 -0.29
C PHE A 29 -2.97 -13.47 0.46
N ILE A 30 -3.80 -12.52 0.03
CA ILE A 30 -5.13 -12.22 0.59
C ILE A 30 -6.23 -12.59 -0.40
N ASN A 31 -7.28 -13.23 0.12
CA ASN A 31 -8.56 -13.27 -0.56
C ASN A 31 -9.46 -12.13 -0.07
N ARG A 32 -9.80 -11.19 -0.96
CA ARG A 32 -10.58 -9.99 -0.59
C ARG A 32 -12.07 -10.29 -0.38
N SER A 33 -12.56 -11.45 -0.83
CA SER A 33 -13.94 -11.89 -0.61
C SER A 33 -14.21 -12.45 0.79
N ASP A 34 -13.18 -12.94 1.49
CA ASP A 34 -13.39 -13.76 2.71
C ASP A 34 -13.29 -12.96 4.02
N GLY A 35 -13.40 -11.63 3.94
CA GLY A 35 -13.55 -10.71 5.07
C GLY A 35 -12.66 -11.02 6.28
N ILE A 36 -13.30 -11.45 7.39
CA ILE A 36 -12.69 -11.64 8.71
C ILE A 36 -11.68 -12.79 8.75
N SER A 37 -11.94 -13.88 8.01
CA SER A 37 -11.05 -15.07 8.00
C SER A 37 -9.71 -14.72 7.36
N SER A 38 -9.75 -13.97 6.25
CA SER A 38 -8.56 -13.40 5.62
C SER A 38 -7.76 -12.54 6.57
N MET A 39 -8.41 -11.70 7.39
CA MET A 39 -7.69 -10.81 8.31
C MET A 39 -6.88 -11.55 9.38
N ARG A 40 -7.46 -12.59 10.00
CA ARG A 40 -6.71 -13.40 10.99
C ARG A 40 -5.48 -14.05 10.37
N HIS A 41 -5.63 -14.57 9.15
CA HIS A 41 -4.53 -15.17 8.40
C HIS A 41 -3.44 -14.14 8.09
N ILE A 42 -3.80 -12.95 7.60
CA ILE A 42 -2.84 -11.87 7.32
C ILE A 42 -2.08 -11.48 8.57
N ILE A 43 -2.78 -11.27 9.69
CA ILE A 43 -2.15 -10.92 10.97
C ILE A 43 -1.13 -11.99 11.38
N LYS A 44 -1.50 -13.28 11.29
CA LYS A 44 -0.60 -14.40 11.61
C LYS A 44 0.66 -14.37 10.75
N LEU A 45 0.50 -14.25 9.43
CA LEU A 45 1.63 -14.19 8.49
C LEU A 45 2.46 -12.92 8.70
N ALA A 46 1.84 -11.77 8.89
CA ALA A 46 2.52 -10.51 9.15
C ALA A 46 3.41 -10.61 10.39
N LYS A 47 2.91 -11.17 11.51
CA LYS A 47 3.72 -11.44 12.70
C LYS A 47 4.92 -12.34 12.39
N MET A 48 4.73 -13.41 11.62
CA MET A 48 5.83 -14.29 11.23
C MET A 48 6.89 -13.55 10.40
N ARG A 49 6.47 -12.71 9.45
CA ARG A 49 7.40 -11.97 8.58
C ARG A 49 8.16 -10.87 9.31
N ILE A 50 7.51 -10.20 10.26
CA ILE A 50 8.19 -9.24 11.14
C ILE A 50 9.26 -9.96 11.98
N LYS A 51 8.95 -11.15 12.52
CA LYS A 51 9.94 -11.99 13.22
C LYS A 51 11.11 -12.43 12.32
N GLU A 52 10.87 -12.62 11.02
CA GLU A 52 11.92 -12.86 10.01
C GLU A 52 12.73 -11.58 9.65
N ASN A 53 12.54 -10.47 10.36
CA ASN A 53 13.16 -9.16 10.11
C ASN A 53 12.85 -8.61 8.70
N ARG A 54 11.58 -8.74 8.28
CA ARG A 54 11.10 -8.29 6.96
C ARG A 54 10.15 -7.10 7.09
N ASN A 55 10.20 -6.21 6.10
CA ASN A 55 9.33 -5.05 6.03
C ASN A 55 8.06 -5.39 5.25
N ILE A 56 6.89 -5.04 5.79
CA ILE A 56 5.61 -5.30 5.15
C ILE A 56 5.17 -4.04 4.41
N ILE A 57 4.83 -4.19 3.13
CA ILE A 57 4.34 -3.13 2.26
C ILE A 57 2.87 -3.40 1.95
N ILE A 58 2.03 -2.40 2.18
CA ILE A 58 0.57 -2.47 2.06
C ILE A 58 0.08 -1.21 1.33
N PHE A 59 -0.86 -1.38 0.41
CA PHE A 59 -1.56 -0.28 -0.24
C PHE A 59 -2.92 -0.09 0.43
N PRO A 60 -3.16 1.04 1.10
CA PRO A 60 -4.28 1.15 2.01
C PRO A 60 -5.65 1.21 1.34
N GLU A 61 -5.70 1.68 0.09
CA GLU A 61 -6.89 1.81 -0.74
C GLU A 61 -7.32 0.45 -1.32
N GLY A 62 -6.37 -0.50 -1.39
CA GLY A 62 -6.56 -1.82 -1.96
C GLY A 62 -6.71 -1.83 -3.49
N THR A 63 -7.07 -0.75 -4.14
CA THR A 63 -7.16 -0.69 -5.61
C THR A 63 -6.44 0.54 -6.14
N ARG A 64 -5.96 0.45 -7.38
CA ARG A 64 -5.43 1.63 -8.07
C ARG A 64 -6.54 2.67 -8.19
N THR A 65 -6.26 3.87 -7.69
CA THR A 65 -7.16 5.04 -7.71
C THR A 65 -6.88 5.85 -8.98
N THR A 66 -7.84 6.66 -9.42
CA THR A 66 -7.54 7.71 -10.40
C THR A 66 -7.22 9.00 -9.66
N ILE A 67 -6.50 9.91 -10.31
CA ILE A 67 -6.18 11.22 -9.72
C ILE A 67 -7.47 11.91 -9.26
N ASN A 68 -7.42 12.51 -8.07
CA ASN A 68 -8.52 13.22 -7.41
C ASN A 68 -9.72 12.35 -6.99
N GLN A 69 -9.60 11.01 -6.99
CA GLN A 69 -10.62 10.16 -6.38
C GLN A 69 -10.32 9.90 -4.90
N ASN A 70 -11.21 10.37 -4.03
CA ASN A 70 -11.24 9.97 -2.63
C ASN A 70 -11.69 8.51 -2.51
N ILE A 71 -10.79 7.62 -2.09
CA ILE A 71 -11.11 6.23 -1.78
C ILE A 71 -10.89 5.99 -0.29
N LYS A 72 -11.90 5.42 0.37
CA LYS A 72 -11.81 5.06 1.78
C LYS A 72 -10.74 3.99 2.01
N TYR A 73 -9.88 4.25 2.98
CA TYR A 73 -8.83 3.30 3.38
C TYR A 73 -9.46 2.08 4.05
N GLN A 74 -8.90 0.90 3.79
CA GLN A 74 -9.46 -0.34 4.27
C GLN A 74 -9.24 -0.51 5.79
N PRO A 75 -10.28 -0.83 6.58
CA PRO A 75 -10.18 -0.92 8.04
C PRO A 75 -9.24 -2.05 8.52
N GLY A 76 -8.93 -3.01 7.65
CA GLY A 76 -7.98 -4.09 7.94
C GLY A 76 -6.58 -3.60 8.30
N ILE A 77 -6.21 -2.40 7.88
CA ILE A 77 -4.88 -1.82 8.14
C ILE A 77 -4.79 -1.33 9.57
N ALA A 78 -5.84 -0.71 10.08
CA ALA A 78 -5.92 -0.33 11.50
C ALA A 78 -5.85 -1.54 12.41
N ALA A 79 -6.44 -2.66 11.98
CA ALA A 79 -6.34 -3.94 12.70
C ALA A 79 -4.89 -4.46 12.71
N LEU A 80 -4.17 -4.38 11.57
CA LEU A 80 -2.77 -4.76 11.51
C LEU A 80 -1.90 -3.85 12.39
N TYR A 81 -2.08 -2.54 12.31
CA TYR A 81 -1.36 -1.56 13.12
C TYR A 81 -1.49 -1.85 14.63
N SER A 82 -2.74 -2.00 15.10
CA SER A 82 -3.04 -2.26 16.51
C SER A 82 -2.43 -3.59 17.00
N VAL A 83 -2.46 -4.64 16.16
CA VAL A 83 -2.02 -5.98 16.57
C VAL A 83 -0.50 -6.19 16.42
N LEU A 84 0.13 -5.52 15.45
CA LEU A 84 1.56 -5.66 15.20
C LEU A 84 2.41 -4.75 16.09
N SER A 85 1.86 -3.61 16.53
CA SER A 85 2.55 -2.65 17.41
C SER A 85 3.94 -2.28 16.88
N VAL A 86 4.05 -2.06 15.56
CA VAL A 86 5.28 -1.63 14.88
C VAL A 86 5.08 -0.23 14.27
N PRO A 87 6.15 0.57 14.11
CA PRO A 87 6.07 1.85 13.41
C PRO A 87 5.58 1.67 11.97
N VAL A 88 4.65 2.52 11.55
CA VAL A 88 4.15 2.58 10.17
C VAL A 88 4.81 3.74 9.47
N LEU A 89 5.35 3.50 8.29
CA LEU A 89 6.00 4.53 7.47
C LEU A 89 5.06 4.90 6.31
N PRO A 90 4.42 6.08 6.34
CA PRO A 90 3.58 6.52 5.24
C PRO A 90 4.45 6.89 4.04
N VAL A 91 3.94 6.61 2.83
CA VAL A 91 4.64 6.91 1.57
C VAL A 91 3.67 7.57 0.62
N ALA A 92 4.02 8.77 0.15
CA ALA A 92 3.24 9.51 -0.85
C ALA A 92 3.83 9.32 -2.24
N LEU A 93 2.96 9.27 -3.26
CA LEU A 93 3.31 8.91 -4.63
C LEU A 93 2.54 9.79 -5.63
N ASN A 94 3.20 10.26 -6.68
CA ASN A 94 2.54 10.91 -7.83
C ASN A 94 2.47 10.01 -9.08
N THR A 95 2.75 8.71 -8.91
CA THR A 95 2.88 7.74 -10.01
C THR A 95 1.60 7.59 -10.84
N GLY A 96 0.43 7.85 -10.24
CA GLY A 96 -0.86 7.82 -10.92
C GLY A 96 -0.94 8.72 -12.15
N LEU A 97 -0.17 9.83 -12.19
CA LEU A 97 -0.12 10.78 -13.33
C LEU A 97 0.51 10.18 -14.59
N PHE A 98 1.38 9.19 -14.41
CA PHE A 98 2.15 8.58 -15.50
C PHE A 98 1.60 7.20 -15.87
N TRP A 99 0.90 6.56 -14.94
CA TRP A 99 0.41 5.19 -15.09
C TRP A 99 -1.09 5.06 -14.76
N PRO A 100 -1.96 5.53 -15.67
CA PRO A 100 -3.40 5.52 -15.46
C PRO A 100 -3.95 4.08 -15.28
N LYS A 101 -5.04 3.97 -14.52
CA LYS A 101 -5.72 2.69 -14.22
C LYS A 101 -6.31 2.01 -15.47
N SER A 102 -6.74 2.79 -16.46
CA SER A 102 -7.43 2.28 -17.65
C SER A 102 -6.48 1.52 -18.56
N ILE A 103 -6.79 0.23 -18.78
CA ILE A 103 -6.05 -0.66 -19.69
C ILE A 103 -6.07 -0.17 -21.14
N LEU A 104 -7.05 0.68 -21.49
CA LEU A 104 -7.18 1.32 -22.80
C LEU A 104 -6.22 2.50 -23.00
N SER A 105 -5.67 3.05 -21.91
CA SER A 105 -4.70 4.14 -21.96
C SER A 105 -3.29 3.54 -22.02
N LEU A 106 -2.93 2.99 -23.19
CA LEU A 106 -1.57 2.51 -23.49
C LEU A 106 -0.50 3.63 -23.51
N ARG A 107 -0.92 4.89 -23.36
CA ARG A 107 -0.02 6.04 -23.23
C ARG A 107 0.47 6.17 -21.80
N LYS A 108 1.59 5.50 -21.52
CA LYS A 108 2.45 5.85 -20.39
C LYS A 108 3.05 7.21 -20.72
N ASN A 109 2.67 8.23 -19.98
CA ASN A 109 3.25 9.55 -20.19
C ASN A 109 4.66 9.56 -19.59
N PRO A 110 5.67 10.04 -20.32
CA PRO A 110 6.99 10.22 -19.75
C PRO A 110 6.94 11.31 -18.66
N GLY A 111 7.81 11.16 -17.66
CA GLY A 111 8.13 12.21 -16.70
C GLY A 111 8.55 11.65 -15.34
N LYS A 112 8.60 12.53 -14.34
CA LYS A 112 9.24 12.24 -13.06
C LYS A 112 8.26 11.70 -12.02
N ALA A 113 8.34 10.39 -11.77
CA ALA A 113 7.71 9.77 -10.61
C ALA A 113 8.52 10.13 -9.35
N VAL A 114 7.84 10.67 -8.35
CA VAL A 114 8.38 11.01 -7.04
C VAL A 114 7.78 10.08 -6.00
N ILE A 115 8.66 9.56 -5.14
CA ILE A 115 8.33 8.73 -4.00
C ILE A 115 8.83 9.47 -2.76
N GLU A 116 7.90 9.98 -1.96
CA GLU A 116 8.23 10.70 -0.73
C GLU A 116 7.95 9.80 0.47
N ILE A 117 8.98 9.57 1.27
CA ILE A 117 8.89 8.81 2.52
C ILE A 117 8.61 9.81 3.64
N LEU A 118 7.52 9.60 4.36
CA LEU A 118 7.02 10.53 5.38
C LEU A 118 7.44 10.09 6.78
N PRO A 119 7.35 10.97 7.80
CA PRO A 119 7.69 10.61 9.17
C PRO A 119 6.91 9.39 9.68
N PRO A 120 7.54 8.51 10.48
CA PRO A 120 6.90 7.30 10.97
C PRO A 120 5.79 7.63 11.96
N ILE A 121 4.69 6.90 11.86
CA ILE A 121 3.61 6.87 12.85
C ILE A 121 3.92 5.74 13.83
N TYR A 122 4.19 6.11 15.07
CA TYR A 122 4.49 5.16 16.15
C TYR A 122 3.22 4.58 16.76
N PRO A 123 3.27 3.32 17.25
CA PRO A 123 2.16 2.68 17.97
C PRO A 123 1.64 3.53 19.15
N GLY A 124 0.34 3.48 19.40
CA GLY A 124 -0.29 4.15 20.54
C GLY A 124 -1.62 4.85 20.21
N LEU A 125 -1.85 5.15 18.93
CA LEU A 125 -3.11 5.72 18.44
C LEU A 125 -4.25 4.70 18.42
N ASN A 126 -5.49 5.19 18.58
CA ASN A 126 -6.67 4.36 18.36
C ASN A 126 -6.82 4.01 16.85
N LYS A 127 -7.65 3.01 16.52
CA LYS A 127 -7.83 2.55 15.13
C LYS A 127 -8.33 3.63 14.16
N ASN A 128 -9.31 4.42 14.58
CA ASN A 128 -9.93 5.47 13.78
C ASN A 128 -8.99 6.67 13.64
N GLU A 129 -8.36 7.10 14.73
CA GLU A 129 -7.35 8.16 14.75
C GLU A 129 -6.18 7.82 13.82
N PHE A 130 -5.68 6.59 13.90
CA PHE A 130 -4.61 6.12 13.03
C PHE A 130 -5.02 6.17 11.56
N LEU A 131 -6.22 5.67 11.20
CA LEU A 131 -6.68 5.68 9.81
C LEU A 131 -6.84 7.10 9.29
N GLN A 132 -7.51 7.97 10.05
CA GLN A 132 -7.72 9.37 9.66
C GLN A 132 -6.40 10.11 9.50
N ASN A 133 -5.47 9.92 10.44
CA ASN A 133 -4.14 10.52 10.37
C ASN A 133 -3.34 10.00 9.17
N LEU A 134 -3.37 8.69 8.91
CA LEU A 134 -2.69 8.06 7.77
C LEU A 134 -3.24 8.58 6.44
N GLU A 135 -4.55 8.59 6.29
CA GLU A 135 -5.25 9.09 5.09
C GLU A 135 -4.89 10.56 4.87
N LYS A 136 -5.05 11.40 5.89
CA LYS A 136 -4.71 12.82 5.81
C LYS A 136 -3.27 13.06 5.36
N ILE A 137 -2.30 12.42 6.02
CA ILE A 137 -0.86 12.61 5.74
C ILE A 137 -0.52 12.19 4.31
N ILE A 138 -1.04 11.06 3.83
CA ILE A 138 -0.74 10.55 2.49
C ILE A 138 -1.42 11.38 1.41
N GLU A 139 -2.69 11.73 1.59
CA GLU A 139 -3.46 12.49 0.59
C GLU A 139 -2.97 13.94 0.46
N GLU A 140 -2.67 14.62 1.58
CA GLU A 140 -2.12 15.99 1.56
C GLU A 140 -0.78 16.03 0.81
N ARG A 141 0.09 15.05 1.08
CA ARG A 141 1.40 14.97 0.44
C ARG A 141 1.32 14.55 -1.02
N SER A 142 0.50 13.56 -1.35
CA SER A 142 0.30 13.11 -2.74
C SER A 142 -0.33 14.20 -3.61
N SER A 143 -1.26 14.98 -3.05
CA SER A 143 -1.86 16.15 -3.72
C SER A 143 -0.81 17.22 -4.00
N ARG A 144 0.04 17.54 -3.02
CA ARG A 144 1.13 18.50 -3.19
C ARG A 144 2.10 18.07 -4.29
N LEU A 145 2.53 16.79 -4.30
CA LEU A 145 3.41 16.25 -5.35
C LEU A 145 2.79 16.30 -6.76
N THR A 146 1.46 16.30 -6.83
CA THR A 146 0.72 16.41 -8.09
C THR A 146 0.65 17.86 -8.57
N ILE A 147 0.43 18.82 -7.66
CA ILE A 147 0.44 20.25 -7.96
C ILE A 147 1.83 20.72 -8.38
N GLU A 148 2.87 20.38 -7.61
CA GLU A 148 4.26 20.78 -7.90
C GLU A 148 4.72 20.37 -9.31
N LYS A 149 4.20 19.25 -9.82
CA LYS A 149 4.46 18.84 -11.21
C LYS A 149 3.67 19.68 -12.23
N THR A 150 2.43 20.04 -11.92
CA THR A 150 1.56 20.81 -12.80
C THR A 150 2.14 22.22 -13.03
N ASP A 151 2.75 22.80 -11.99
CA ASP A 151 3.40 24.11 -12.05
C ASP A 151 4.70 24.12 -12.88
N ILE A 152 5.38 22.98 -13.02
CA ILE A 152 6.60 22.84 -13.84
C ILE A 152 6.27 22.61 -15.34
N ALA A 153 5.01 22.29 -15.65
CA ALA A 153 4.55 21.98 -17.01
C ALA A 153 3.91 23.17 -17.75
N ASN A 154 3.78 24.33 -17.09
CA ASN A 154 3.35 25.61 -17.67
C ASN A 154 4.54 26.56 -17.81
#